data_AF-A0A9D9YJN3-F1
#
_entry.id   AF-A0A9D9YJN3-F1
#
_cell.length_a   1.000
_cell.length_b   1.000
_cell.length_c   1.000
_cell.angle_alpha   90.00
_cell.angle_beta   90.00
_cell.angle_gamma   90.00
#
_symmetry.space_group_name_H-M   'P 1'
#
loop_
_entity.id
_entity.type
_entity.pdbx_description
1 polymer ?
#
loop_
_entity_poly.entity_id
_entity_poly.type
_entity_poly.pdbx_seq_one_letter_code
_entity_poly.pdbx_strand_id
1 'polypeptide(L)'
;MKKLISFIVIGCQTLTFAFAQTAAETTEVAQQTETKVKKEFHALEKGSFLQISGGAGHGALNYTMDNGVQKWMVPAATLNLNYSYFFLPYLGVGIGTGISTYGSTAILNKEFVWNGVSDSENDTYNHHTQVTDWTEKQLSHMVEVPLALQFHHNFGSKVGLFAALGAKIGIPVYSTYEVTSGTLTHSGYYPQWDLWLRDLPDRFFTEDNTGKNGKFNLKPSYSAFAEFGLLFQLGKRTDLLLGLYGSYGFNDISPVVQNDRSELGFRNNTYAFMNDYNGLIGTREVNKINTLNYGVKIGVQVYLGGSKKKPVEPEKVFVHDTIRIVDTLIIRDTVTNVEIKYIEKQAQQRLDKMLQTAVIWFDFDKYDPKVEPADLLDNIADVLKSSPTMKISVNGHTCSIGSDKYNEKLSKKRADVIAKLLKEKGVANNQITVRAFASYQPFRYNAKEHQRSKDRRVEIIPLNEKGEMCDSLGNIIPEPIRYTKFMGKEKVSEGDRLAQYARKWYGEQAFWVYIYEANIDKIPHPNKLEKGITIKIPKLDAALIDPNNPASIDAANKIKAKYMQ
;
A
#
# COMPACT_ATOMS: atom_id res chain seq x y z
N MET A 1 42.21 -28.85 54.86
CA MET A 1 42.22 -27.54 54.17
C MET A 1 43.06 -27.53 52.90
N LYS A 2 44.36 -27.84 52.89
CA LYS A 2 45.19 -27.81 51.65
C LYS A 2 44.71 -28.73 50.50
N LYS A 3 44.17 -29.93 50.78
CA LYS A 3 43.58 -30.81 49.75
C LYS A 3 42.24 -30.30 49.17
N LEU A 4 41.49 -29.51 49.92
CA LEU A 4 40.21 -28.93 49.47
C LEU A 4 40.45 -27.72 48.55
N ILE A 5 41.50 -26.94 48.83
CA ILE A 5 41.90 -25.78 48.03
C ILE A 5 42.51 -26.24 46.69
N SER A 6 43.29 -27.31 46.64
CA SER A 6 43.78 -27.87 45.36
C SER A 6 42.67 -28.45 44.47
N PHE A 7 41.62 -29.05 45.04
CA PHE A 7 40.47 -29.53 44.25
C PHE A 7 39.63 -28.38 43.67
N ILE A 8 39.49 -27.26 44.40
CA ILE A 8 38.77 -26.08 43.92
C ILE A 8 39.59 -25.32 42.86
N VAL A 9 40.92 -25.26 42.99
CA VAL A 9 41.78 -24.57 42.01
C VAL A 9 41.93 -25.38 40.71
N ILE A 10 42.02 -26.71 40.79
CA ILE A 10 42.07 -27.58 39.58
C ILE A 10 40.68 -27.64 38.91
N GLY A 11 39.60 -27.69 39.69
CA GLY A 11 38.23 -27.60 39.16
C GLY A 11 37.91 -26.25 38.53
N CYS A 12 38.49 -25.16 39.05
CA CYS A 12 38.34 -23.83 38.46
C CYS A 12 39.15 -23.72 37.16
N GLN A 13 40.37 -24.26 37.08
CA GLN A 13 41.17 -24.24 35.85
C GLN A 13 40.57 -25.12 34.74
N THR A 14 39.99 -26.28 35.05
CA THR A 14 39.32 -27.13 34.04
C THR A 14 37.98 -26.56 33.57
N LEU A 15 37.21 -25.88 34.44
CA LEU A 15 36.04 -25.12 34.00
C LEU A 15 36.43 -23.88 33.15
N THR A 16 37.52 -23.19 33.48
CA THR A 16 37.93 -21.99 32.71
C THR A 16 38.44 -22.37 31.31
N PHE A 17 39.12 -23.51 31.16
CA PHE A 17 39.50 -24.04 29.85
C PHE A 17 38.30 -24.59 29.06
N ALA A 18 37.36 -25.27 29.71
CA ALA A 18 36.13 -25.74 29.05
C ALA A 18 35.25 -24.58 28.57
N PHE A 19 35.16 -23.48 29.33
CA PHE A 19 34.47 -22.24 28.94
C PHE A 19 35.23 -21.45 27.87
N ALA A 20 36.56 -21.46 27.85
CA ALA A 20 37.35 -20.80 26.80
C ALA A 20 37.30 -21.57 25.46
N GLN A 21 37.25 -22.90 25.51
CA GLN A 21 37.17 -23.76 24.33
C GLN A 21 35.75 -23.78 23.74
N THR A 22 34.71 -23.78 24.58
CA THR A 22 33.33 -23.53 24.13
C THR A 22 33.10 -22.09 23.68
N ALA A 23 33.76 -21.08 24.27
CA ALA A 23 33.71 -19.70 23.77
C ALA A 23 34.42 -19.55 22.41
N ALA A 24 35.56 -20.21 22.18
CA ALA A 24 36.25 -20.20 20.91
C ALA A 24 35.46 -20.93 19.82
N GLU A 25 34.91 -22.12 20.11
CA GLU A 25 34.04 -22.86 19.18
C GLU A 25 32.71 -22.15 18.93
N THR A 26 32.12 -21.49 19.92
CA THR A 26 30.90 -20.67 19.70
C THR A 26 31.21 -19.37 18.95
N THR A 27 32.41 -18.80 19.06
CA THR A 27 32.80 -17.62 18.26
C THR A 27 33.10 -18.01 16.82
N GLU A 28 33.71 -19.18 16.59
CA GLU A 28 34.01 -19.70 15.26
C GLU A 28 32.76 -20.22 14.54
N VAL A 29 31.85 -20.88 15.27
CA VAL A 29 30.52 -21.27 14.77
C VAL A 29 29.61 -20.04 14.61
N ALA A 30 29.65 -19.04 15.49
CA ALA A 30 28.90 -17.79 15.29
C ALA A 30 29.45 -16.97 14.11
N GLN A 31 30.77 -16.93 13.90
CA GLN A 31 31.37 -16.32 12.71
C GLN A 31 31.05 -17.12 11.45
N GLN A 32 31.11 -18.45 11.47
CA GLN A 32 30.72 -19.28 10.33
C GLN A 32 29.22 -19.18 10.04
N THR A 33 28.37 -19.09 11.06
CA THR A 33 26.90 -18.98 10.92
C THR A 33 26.48 -17.56 10.55
N GLU A 34 27.11 -16.50 11.07
CA GLU A 34 26.97 -15.13 10.54
C GLU A 34 27.44 -15.06 9.09
N THR A 35 28.54 -15.73 8.74
CA THR A 35 29.07 -15.73 7.37
C THR A 35 28.18 -16.55 6.42
N LYS A 36 27.48 -17.57 6.94
CA LYS A 36 26.55 -18.44 6.18
C LYS A 36 25.14 -17.82 6.05
N VAL A 37 24.65 -17.13 7.08
CA VAL A 37 23.38 -16.36 7.06
C VAL A 37 23.54 -15.04 6.28
N LYS A 38 24.70 -14.36 6.36
CA LYS A 38 25.07 -13.25 5.44
C LYS A 38 25.27 -13.74 4.00
N LYS A 39 25.43 -15.05 3.77
CA LYS A 39 25.54 -15.66 2.44
C LYS A 39 24.18 -16.06 1.83
N GLU A 40 23.13 -16.27 2.64
CA GLU A 40 21.82 -16.70 2.12
C GLU A 40 20.80 -15.55 1.96
N PHE A 41 20.95 -14.45 2.70
CA PHE A 41 20.31 -13.18 2.33
C PHE A 41 21.27 -12.35 1.50
N HIS A 42 21.26 -12.52 0.19
CA HIS A 42 21.93 -11.58 -0.70
C HIS A 42 21.17 -10.25 -0.73
N ALA A 43 21.47 -9.43 0.27
CA ALA A 43 21.20 -8.01 0.24
C ALA A 43 21.81 -7.42 -1.05
N LEU A 44 20.97 -6.77 -1.86
CA LEU A 44 21.42 -5.61 -2.62
C LEU A 44 22.11 -4.71 -1.62
N GLU A 45 23.44 -4.63 -1.67
CA GLU A 45 24.19 -3.78 -0.75
C GLU A 45 23.76 -2.33 -0.96
N LYS A 46 23.65 -1.59 0.16
CA LYS A 46 23.57 -0.14 0.12
C LYS A 46 24.70 0.36 -0.77
N GLY A 47 24.40 1.23 -1.71
CA GLY A 47 25.43 1.64 -2.64
C GLY A 47 24.96 2.67 -3.64
N SER A 48 25.95 3.17 -4.39
CA SER A 48 25.74 4.22 -5.36
C SER A 48 25.66 3.65 -6.77
N PHE A 49 24.76 4.19 -7.57
CA PHE A 49 24.63 3.85 -8.97
C PHE A 49 24.83 5.11 -9.82
N LEU A 50 25.51 4.94 -10.94
CA LEU A 50 25.56 5.92 -12.01
C LEU A 50 24.76 5.36 -13.19
N GLN A 51 23.84 6.15 -13.73
CA GLN A 51 22.98 5.75 -14.82
C GLN A 51 23.13 6.74 -15.97
N ILE A 52 23.35 6.22 -17.18
CA ILE A 52 23.23 6.97 -18.43
C ILE A 52 22.03 6.38 -19.16
N SER A 53 21.07 7.20 -19.55
CA SER A 53 19.88 6.74 -20.26
C SER A 53 19.48 7.66 -21.39
N GLY A 54 19.02 7.06 -22.50
CA GLY A 54 18.35 7.75 -23.59
C GLY A 54 16.87 7.37 -23.62
N GLY A 55 16.00 8.34 -23.89
CA GLY A 55 14.59 8.10 -24.09
C GLY A 55 14.11 8.61 -25.44
N ALA A 56 13.09 7.94 -25.97
CA ALA A 56 12.37 8.34 -27.17
C ALA A 56 10.87 8.30 -26.88
N GLY A 57 10.14 9.29 -27.38
CA GLY A 57 8.72 9.43 -27.08
C GLY A 57 8.15 10.71 -27.67
N HIS A 58 7.28 11.35 -26.91
CA HIS A 58 6.60 12.57 -27.32
C HIS A 58 6.73 13.65 -26.25
N GLY A 59 7.00 14.87 -26.69
CA GLY A 59 7.14 16.05 -25.85
C GLY A 59 6.22 17.15 -26.34
N ALA A 60 5.51 17.80 -25.43
CA ALA A 60 4.60 18.89 -25.71
C ALA A 60 4.93 20.14 -24.90
N LEU A 61 4.98 21.27 -25.61
CA LEU A 61 4.60 22.55 -25.03
C LEU A 61 3.06 22.60 -25.08
N ASN A 62 2.42 22.26 -23.97
CA ASN A 62 0.98 22.11 -23.87
C ASN A 62 0.32 23.44 -23.50
N TYR A 63 -0.60 23.92 -24.34
CA TYR A 63 -1.37 25.14 -24.12
C TYR A 63 -2.68 25.10 -24.93
N THR A 64 -3.67 25.86 -24.49
CA THR A 64 -4.87 26.10 -25.30
C THR A 64 -4.74 27.42 -26.07
N MET A 65 -5.52 27.53 -27.15
CA MET A 65 -5.63 28.75 -27.93
C MET A 65 -7.08 29.22 -27.99
N ASP A 66 -7.30 30.54 -27.98
CA ASP A 66 -8.65 31.10 -28.01
C ASP A 66 -9.26 31.08 -29.43
N ASN A 67 -8.44 31.36 -30.45
CA ASN A 67 -8.87 31.47 -31.86
C ASN A 67 -8.05 30.58 -32.79
N GLY A 68 -7.55 29.46 -32.27
CA GLY A 68 -6.67 28.57 -33.00
C GLY A 68 -6.73 27.13 -32.53
N VAL A 69 -6.00 26.28 -33.23
CA VAL A 69 -5.89 24.86 -32.92
C VAL A 69 -4.43 24.54 -32.62
N GLN A 70 -4.19 23.99 -31.44
CA GLN A 70 -2.92 23.35 -31.13
C GLN A 70 -2.96 21.90 -31.64
N LYS A 71 -2.08 21.55 -32.57
CA LYS A 71 -1.78 20.15 -32.93
C LYS A 71 -0.71 19.61 -31.97
N TRP A 72 -1.11 18.59 -31.23
CA TRP A 72 -0.38 18.12 -30.07
C TRP A 72 0.77 17.15 -30.40
N MET A 73 1.88 17.33 -29.69
CA MET A 73 3.10 16.53 -29.62
C MET A 73 4.04 16.51 -30.82
N VAL A 74 5.32 16.78 -30.52
CA VAL A 74 6.44 16.46 -31.41
C VAL A 74 7.18 15.23 -30.89
N PRO A 75 7.88 14.49 -31.76
CA PRO A 75 8.84 13.48 -31.32
C PRO A 75 9.83 14.11 -30.34
N ALA A 76 9.97 13.50 -29.17
CA ALA A 76 10.90 13.93 -28.14
C ALA A 76 11.98 12.88 -27.92
N ALA A 77 13.20 13.38 -27.77
CA ALA A 77 14.34 12.62 -27.31
C ALA A 77 14.77 13.16 -25.94
N THR A 78 15.24 12.26 -25.09
CA THR A 78 15.84 12.61 -23.80
C THR A 78 17.19 11.94 -23.65
N LEU A 79 18.14 12.62 -23.02
CA LEU A 79 19.40 12.05 -22.59
C LEU A 79 19.64 12.45 -21.14
N ASN A 80 19.83 11.49 -20.25
CA ASN A 80 19.97 11.72 -18.82
C ASN A 80 21.22 11.05 -18.26
N LEU A 81 21.82 11.73 -17.29
CA LEU A 81 22.85 11.22 -16.39
C LEU A 81 22.34 11.35 -14.96
N ASN A 82 22.15 10.22 -14.28
CA ASN A 82 21.65 10.18 -12.91
C ASN A 82 22.66 9.51 -11.99
N TYR A 83 22.86 10.10 -10.82
CA TYR A 83 23.52 9.47 -9.69
C TYR A 83 22.46 9.13 -8.64
N SER A 84 22.49 7.91 -8.09
CA SER A 84 21.61 7.54 -7.00
C SER A 84 22.32 6.83 -5.88
N TYR A 85 21.88 7.12 -4.66
CA TYR A 85 22.38 6.52 -3.43
C TYR A 85 21.26 5.74 -2.75
N PHE A 86 21.46 4.43 -2.61
CA PHE A 86 20.53 3.50 -1.96
C PHE A 86 20.91 3.33 -0.51
N PHE A 87 20.14 3.96 0.38
CA PHE A 87 20.30 3.86 1.84
C PHE A 87 19.60 2.62 2.42
N LEU A 88 18.68 2.03 1.66
CA LEU A 88 18.11 0.69 1.85
C LEU A 88 18.40 -0.18 0.61
N PRO A 89 18.39 -1.52 0.72
CA PRO A 89 18.62 -2.42 -0.42
C PRO A 89 17.71 -2.18 -1.63
N TYR A 90 16.52 -1.63 -1.37
CA TYR A 90 15.48 -1.41 -2.37
C TYR A 90 15.08 0.06 -2.55
N LEU A 91 15.55 0.97 -1.69
CA LEU A 91 15.12 2.37 -1.71
C LEU A 91 16.34 3.30 -1.65
N GLY A 92 16.33 4.28 -2.55
CA GLY A 92 17.36 5.29 -2.68
C GLY A 92 16.82 6.65 -3.06
N VAL A 93 17.71 7.63 -3.05
CA VAL A 93 17.47 8.96 -3.62
C VAL A 93 18.40 9.13 -4.80
N GLY A 94 17.88 9.68 -5.90
CA GLY A 94 18.64 10.00 -7.10
C GLY A 94 18.56 11.48 -7.43
N ILE A 95 19.68 12.02 -7.88
CA ILE A 95 19.79 13.34 -8.49
C ILE A 95 20.48 13.20 -9.84
N GLY A 96 20.14 14.02 -10.81
CA GLY A 96 20.77 13.96 -12.11
C GLY A 96 20.71 15.24 -12.90
N THR A 97 21.08 15.10 -14.15
CA THR A 97 20.94 16.12 -15.18
C THR A 97 20.54 15.46 -16.48
N GLY A 98 19.82 16.16 -17.33
CA GLY A 98 19.54 15.69 -18.68
C GLY A 98 19.15 16.80 -19.62
N ILE A 99 18.94 16.43 -20.87
CA ILE A 99 18.37 17.30 -21.89
C ILE A 99 17.14 16.62 -22.47
N SER A 100 16.07 17.38 -22.62
CA SER A 100 14.78 16.92 -23.14
C SER A 100 14.25 17.91 -24.17
N THR A 101 13.62 17.39 -25.21
CA THR A 101 13.00 18.21 -26.27
C THR A 101 11.49 18.28 -26.09
N TYR A 102 10.94 19.49 -26.20
CA TYR A 102 9.51 19.80 -26.14
C TYR A 102 9.12 20.57 -27.39
N GLY A 103 7.90 20.40 -27.89
CA GLY A 103 7.43 21.19 -29.01
C GLY A 103 5.93 21.14 -29.20
N SER A 104 5.43 21.97 -30.10
CA SER A 104 4.01 22.06 -30.41
C SER A 104 3.87 22.61 -31.83
N THR A 105 2.75 22.32 -32.48
CA THR A 105 2.37 23.01 -33.72
C THR A 105 1.09 23.77 -33.46
N ALA A 106 1.10 25.09 -33.64
CA ALA A 106 -0.09 25.93 -33.54
C ALA A 106 -0.59 26.31 -34.93
N ILE A 107 -1.90 26.33 -35.10
CA ILE A 107 -2.59 26.82 -36.31
C ILE A 107 -3.52 27.94 -35.88
N LEU A 108 -3.33 29.15 -36.42
CA LEU A 108 -4.18 30.30 -36.14
C LEU A 108 -5.00 30.66 -37.39
N ASN A 109 -6.31 30.87 -37.18
CA ASN A 109 -7.24 31.40 -38.17
C ASN A 109 -8.03 32.53 -37.48
N LYS A 110 -7.68 33.79 -37.78
CA LYS A 110 -8.25 34.93 -37.08
C LYS A 110 -8.25 36.18 -37.95
N GLU A 111 -9.31 36.96 -37.83
CA GLU A 111 -9.39 38.32 -38.37
C GLU A 111 -9.21 39.33 -37.25
N PHE A 112 -8.40 40.36 -37.51
CA PHE A 112 -8.24 41.51 -36.63
C PHE A 112 -8.72 42.76 -37.35
N VAL A 113 -9.50 43.60 -36.66
CA VAL A 113 -10.08 44.82 -37.22
C VAL A 113 -9.73 46.01 -36.33
N TRP A 114 -9.09 47.03 -36.91
CA TRP A 114 -8.83 48.32 -36.25
C TRP A 114 -9.64 49.40 -36.94
N ASN A 115 -10.61 49.95 -36.22
CA ASN A 115 -11.46 51.01 -36.74
C ASN A 115 -10.80 52.37 -36.54
N GLY A 116 -11.00 53.27 -37.51
CA GLY A 116 -10.60 54.66 -37.34
C GLY A 116 -9.10 54.93 -37.54
N VAL A 117 -8.41 54.11 -38.34
CA VAL A 117 -7.02 54.34 -38.72
C VAL A 117 -6.97 55.45 -39.77
N SER A 118 -6.00 56.35 -39.69
CA SER A 118 -5.80 57.39 -40.70
C SER A 118 -4.69 57.01 -41.65
N ASP A 119 -4.91 57.19 -42.94
CA ASP A 119 -3.86 57.03 -43.96
C ASP A 119 -2.96 58.28 -44.10
N SER A 120 -2.04 58.25 -45.07
CA SER A 120 -1.11 59.35 -45.34
C SER A 120 -1.78 60.66 -45.80
N GLU A 121 -3.02 60.57 -46.28
CA GLU A 121 -3.85 61.70 -46.72
C GLU A 121 -4.82 62.15 -45.61
N ASN A 122 -4.69 61.55 -44.41
CA ASN A 122 -5.52 61.77 -43.23
C ASN A 122 -6.98 61.32 -43.42
N ASP A 123 -7.23 60.44 -44.39
CA ASP A 123 -8.52 59.77 -44.57
C ASP A 123 -8.66 58.60 -43.60
N THR A 124 -9.86 58.45 -43.04
CA THR A 124 -10.13 57.43 -42.02
C THR A 124 -10.60 56.13 -42.67
N TYR A 125 -10.09 54.99 -42.24
CA TYR A 125 -10.46 53.66 -42.72
C TYR A 125 -10.42 52.60 -41.60
N ASN A 126 -11.04 51.45 -41.84
CA ASN A 126 -10.95 50.27 -41.00
C ASN A 126 -9.86 49.35 -41.55
N HIS A 127 -8.83 49.07 -40.77
CA HIS A 127 -7.76 48.15 -41.15
C HIS A 127 -8.17 46.72 -40.80
N HIS A 128 -8.15 45.84 -41.78
CA HIS A 128 -8.43 44.41 -41.62
C HIS A 128 -7.13 43.62 -41.82
N THR A 129 -6.82 42.74 -40.87
CA THR A 129 -5.74 41.77 -40.99
C THR A 129 -6.31 40.37 -40.88
N GLN A 130 -6.28 39.63 -41.99
CA GLN A 130 -6.74 38.27 -42.07
C GLN A 130 -5.55 37.32 -41.92
N VAL A 131 -5.57 36.50 -40.87
CA VAL A 131 -4.65 35.39 -40.66
C VAL A 131 -5.32 34.11 -41.11
N THR A 132 -4.78 33.45 -42.14
CA THR A 132 -5.33 32.22 -42.70
C THR A 132 -4.33 31.08 -42.64
N ASP A 133 -4.71 29.96 -42.03
CA ASP A 133 -3.95 28.72 -41.88
C ASP A 133 -2.51 28.91 -41.39
N TRP A 134 -2.30 29.91 -40.53
CA TRP A 134 -0.99 30.28 -40.02
C TRP A 134 -0.46 29.20 -39.09
N THR A 135 0.43 28.38 -39.62
CA THR A 135 0.94 27.17 -38.98
C THR A 135 2.36 27.41 -38.51
N GLU A 136 2.55 27.38 -37.19
CA GLU A 136 3.84 27.56 -36.54
C GLU A 136 4.26 26.32 -35.79
N LYS A 137 5.44 25.80 -36.09
CA LYS A 137 6.11 24.77 -35.30
C LYS A 137 7.01 25.43 -34.26
N GLN A 138 6.87 24.99 -33.02
CA GLN A 138 7.65 25.48 -31.88
C GLN A 138 8.45 24.33 -31.30
N LEU A 139 9.71 24.59 -30.99
CA LEU A 139 10.63 23.62 -30.40
C LEU A 139 11.39 24.27 -29.25
N SER A 140 11.58 23.53 -28.16
CA SER A 140 12.37 23.95 -27.01
C SER A 140 13.21 22.78 -26.50
N HIS A 141 14.50 23.02 -26.32
CA HIS A 141 15.40 22.12 -25.61
C HIS A 141 15.58 22.64 -24.20
N MET A 142 15.36 21.76 -23.22
CA MET A 142 15.47 22.07 -21.80
C MET A 142 16.52 21.19 -21.14
N VAL A 143 17.39 21.81 -20.36
CA VAL A 143 18.23 21.09 -19.39
C VAL A 143 17.39 20.80 -18.16
N GLU A 144 17.32 19.54 -17.76
CA GLU A 144 16.49 19.08 -16.66
C GLU A 144 17.33 18.61 -15.49
N VAL A 145 16.99 19.05 -14.28
CA VAL A 145 17.61 18.59 -13.03
C VAL A 145 16.57 17.82 -12.22
N PRO A 146 16.52 16.48 -12.34
CA PRO A 146 15.63 15.63 -11.55
C PRO A 146 16.16 15.35 -10.14
N LEU A 147 15.24 15.29 -9.19
CA LEU A 147 15.42 14.73 -7.85
C LEU A 147 14.30 13.72 -7.60
N ALA A 148 14.64 12.46 -7.31
CA ALA A 148 13.65 11.40 -7.14
C ALA A 148 13.98 10.44 -5.99
N LEU A 149 12.92 9.88 -5.43
CA LEU A 149 12.98 8.61 -4.73
C LEU A 149 13.03 7.49 -5.77
N GLN A 150 13.96 6.55 -5.59
CA GLN A 150 14.17 5.43 -6.50
C GLN A 150 13.97 4.12 -5.76
N PHE A 151 13.27 3.19 -6.41
CA PHE A 151 13.01 1.85 -5.92
C PHE A 151 13.64 0.82 -6.85
N HIS A 152 14.40 -0.10 -6.27
CA HIS A 152 14.99 -1.25 -6.96
C HIS A 152 14.54 -2.55 -6.30
N HIS A 153 14.14 -3.54 -7.09
CA HIS A 153 13.88 -4.87 -6.57
C HIS A 153 14.37 -5.94 -7.54
N ASN A 154 15.30 -6.80 -7.11
CA ASN A 154 15.82 -7.87 -7.97
C ASN A 154 15.05 -9.17 -7.78
N PHE A 155 14.58 -9.73 -8.89
CA PHE A 155 14.00 -11.08 -8.98
C PHE A 155 15.11 -12.07 -9.35
N GLY A 156 15.70 -12.69 -8.34
CA GLY A 156 16.84 -13.60 -8.54
C GLY A 156 18.08 -12.85 -9.05
N SER A 157 18.88 -13.51 -9.90
CA SER A 157 20.20 -12.99 -10.30
C SER A 157 20.21 -12.15 -11.58
N LYS A 158 19.20 -12.26 -12.45
CA LYS A 158 19.27 -11.72 -13.83
C LYS A 158 18.31 -10.57 -14.12
N VAL A 159 17.19 -10.46 -13.39
CA VAL A 159 16.13 -9.50 -13.68
C VAL A 159 15.79 -8.74 -12.41
N GLY A 160 15.51 -7.44 -12.54
CA GLY A 160 15.00 -6.61 -11.47
C GLY A 160 13.97 -5.60 -11.98
N LEU A 161 13.38 -4.88 -11.05
CA LEU A 161 12.41 -3.83 -11.25
C LEU A 161 13.01 -2.50 -10.79
N PHE A 162 12.74 -1.47 -11.57
CA PHE A 162 13.11 -0.09 -11.31
C PHE A 162 11.85 0.76 -11.27
N ALA A 163 11.74 1.63 -10.27
CA ALA A 163 10.78 2.72 -10.30
C ALA A 163 11.43 3.99 -9.76
N ALA A 164 11.04 5.14 -10.29
CA ALA A 164 11.44 6.44 -9.77
C ALA A 164 10.24 7.38 -9.74
N LEU A 165 10.13 8.18 -8.68
CA LEU A 165 9.11 9.23 -8.56
C LEU A 165 9.76 10.46 -7.96
N GLY A 166 9.54 11.62 -8.58
CA GLY A 166 10.21 12.84 -8.14
C GLY A 166 9.73 14.11 -8.80
N ALA A 167 10.50 15.16 -8.57
CA ALA A 167 10.32 16.46 -9.17
C ALA A 167 11.56 16.83 -10.00
N LYS A 168 11.37 17.61 -11.05
CA LYS A 168 12.46 18.14 -11.86
C LYS A 168 12.25 19.60 -12.20
N ILE A 169 13.35 20.33 -12.28
CA ILE A 169 13.40 21.70 -12.80
C ILE A 169 13.91 21.62 -14.23
N GLY A 170 13.15 22.17 -15.19
CA GLY A 170 13.53 22.27 -16.60
C GLY A 170 13.92 23.70 -16.95
N ILE A 171 15.16 23.92 -17.34
CA ILE A 171 15.69 25.23 -17.73
C ILE A 171 15.75 25.26 -19.26
N PRO A 172 14.96 26.11 -19.94
CA PRO A 172 15.03 26.25 -21.39
C PRO A 172 16.38 26.84 -21.78
N VAL A 173 17.11 26.14 -22.66
CA VAL A 173 18.42 26.57 -23.15
C VAL A 173 18.36 27.09 -24.59
N TYR A 174 17.46 26.54 -25.39
CA TYR A 174 17.29 26.95 -26.78
C TYR A 174 15.84 26.71 -27.20
N SER A 175 15.13 27.76 -27.60
CA SER A 175 13.75 27.63 -28.09
C SER A 175 13.57 28.46 -29.37
N THR A 176 12.91 27.85 -30.35
CA THR A 176 12.73 28.39 -31.70
C THR A 176 11.34 28.13 -32.21
N TYR A 177 10.85 29.03 -33.06
CA TYR A 177 9.65 28.82 -33.85
C TYR A 177 9.97 28.90 -35.35
N GLU A 178 9.16 28.25 -36.16
CA GLU A 178 9.21 28.28 -37.62
C GLU A 178 7.77 28.26 -38.17
N VAL A 179 7.44 29.24 -39.00
CA VAL A 179 6.16 29.34 -39.70
C VAL A 179 6.26 28.56 -40.99
N THR A 180 5.57 27.41 -41.05
CA THR A 180 5.65 26.47 -42.16
C THR A 180 4.61 26.72 -43.25
N SER A 181 3.46 27.28 -42.90
CA SER A 181 2.37 27.57 -43.84
C SER A 181 1.47 28.71 -43.34
N GLY A 182 0.64 29.24 -44.24
CA GLY A 182 -0.36 30.28 -43.96
C GLY A 182 0.00 31.64 -44.55
N THR A 183 -1.00 32.52 -44.57
CA THR A 183 -0.91 33.86 -45.16
C THR A 183 -1.41 34.91 -44.17
N LEU A 184 -0.79 36.08 -44.23
CA LEU A 184 -1.20 37.27 -43.50
C LEU A 184 -1.58 38.33 -44.52
N THR A 185 -2.86 38.65 -44.62
CA THR A 185 -3.37 39.61 -45.61
C THR A 185 -3.85 40.88 -44.92
N HIS A 186 -3.29 42.02 -45.33
CA HIS A 186 -3.68 43.34 -44.85
C HIS A 186 -4.55 44.06 -45.89
N SER A 187 -5.68 44.64 -45.47
CA SER A 187 -6.59 45.38 -46.35
C SER A 187 -7.27 46.52 -45.60
N GLY A 188 -7.72 47.53 -46.35
CA GLY A 188 -8.40 48.70 -45.79
C GLY A 188 -9.82 48.83 -46.33
N TYR A 189 -10.80 48.97 -45.45
CA TYR A 189 -12.18 49.32 -45.81
C TYR A 189 -12.43 50.79 -45.48
N TYR A 190 -12.83 51.58 -46.48
CA TYR A 190 -13.10 53.02 -46.36
C TYR A 190 -14.63 53.23 -46.33
N PRO A 191 -15.25 53.40 -45.13
CA PRO A 191 -16.70 53.46 -45.01
C PRO A 191 -17.33 54.66 -45.74
N GLN A 192 -16.60 55.76 -45.86
CA GLN A 192 -17.03 56.98 -46.55
C GLN A 192 -17.27 56.79 -48.06
N TRP A 193 -16.66 55.76 -48.65
CA TRP A 193 -16.78 55.46 -50.09
C TRP A 193 -17.30 54.05 -50.36
N ASP A 194 -17.62 53.28 -49.30
CA ASP A 194 -17.94 51.86 -49.37
C ASP A 194 -16.93 51.06 -50.22
N LEU A 195 -15.64 51.33 -50.00
CA LEU A 195 -14.56 50.84 -50.85
C LEU A 195 -13.59 49.95 -50.07
N TRP A 196 -13.28 48.79 -50.63
CA TRP A 196 -12.18 47.94 -50.18
C TRP A 196 -10.93 48.19 -51.01
N LEU A 197 -9.83 48.46 -50.35
CA LEU A 197 -8.50 48.55 -50.93
C LEU A 197 -7.66 47.34 -50.50
N ARG A 198 -7.04 46.69 -51.50
CA ARG A 198 -6.19 45.49 -51.39
C ARG A 198 -5.00 45.66 -52.34
N ASP A 199 -3.93 44.90 -52.11
CA ASP A 199 -2.77 44.83 -53.00
C ASP A 199 -2.15 46.19 -53.35
N LEU A 200 -2.06 47.08 -52.35
CA LEU A 200 -1.44 48.39 -52.45
C LEU A 200 -0.31 48.48 -51.42
N PRO A 201 0.91 48.04 -51.79
CA PRO A 201 2.06 48.03 -50.88
C PRO A 201 2.41 49.41 -50.31
N ASP A 202 2.24 50.47 -51.11
CA ASP A 202 2.50 51.86 -50.69
C ASP A 202 1.53 52.34 -49.59
N ARG A 203 0.39 51.66 -49.41
CA ARG A 203 -0.56 51.88 -48.31
C ARG A 203 -0.62 50.69 -47.34
N PHE A 204 0.40 49.83 -47.36
CA PHE A 204 0.54 48.67 -46.47
C PHE A 204 -0.57 47.62 -46.59
N PHE A 205 -1.25 47.58 -47.74
CA PHE A 205 -2.16 46.49 -48.08
C PHE A 205 -1.37 45.42 -48.82
N THR A 206 -0.71 44.57 -48.04
CA THR A 206 0.19 43.52 -48.52
C THR A 206 -0.29 42.14 -48.10
N GLU A 207 0.19 41.13 -48.81
CA GLU A 207 0.11 39.74 -48.41
C GLU A 207 1.52 39.26 -48.03
N ASP A 208 1.69 38.83 -46.78
CA ASP A 208 2.93 38.25 -46.30
C ASP A 208 2.82 36.73 -46.19
N ASN A 209 3.82 36.07 -46.79
CA ASN A 209 3.90 34.62 -46.90
C ASN A 209 4.87 33.99 -45.87
N THR A 210 4.96 32.67 -45.96
CA THR A 210 5.63 31.74 -45.05
C THR A 210 7.16 31.91 -45.00
N GLY A 211 7.81 31.31 -44.00
CA GLY A 211 9.28 31.31 -43.87
C GLY A 211 9.84 32.15 -42.71
N LYS A 212 8.98 32.74 -41.88
CA LYS A 212 9.41 33.41 -40.64
C LYS A 212 9.91 32.38 -39.63
N ASN A 213 11.09 32.63 -39.07
CA ASN A 213 11.64 31.86 -37.96
C ASN A 213 12.29 32.80 -36.95
N GLY A 214 12.45 32.33 -35.72
CA GLY A 214 13.03 33.14 -34.66
C GLY A 214 13.19 32.37 -33.36
N LYS A 215 13.58 33.10 -32.32
CA LYS A 215 13.80 32.57 -30.96
C LYS A 215 12.80 33.17 -29.99
N PHE A 216 12.45 32.40 -28.96
CA PHE A 216 11.65 32.89 -27.84
C PHE A 216 12.24 32.37 -26.52
N ASN A 217 11.94 33.09 -25.44
CA ASN A 217 12.40 32.73 -24.10
C ASN A 217 11.23 32.16 -23.31
N LEU A 218 11.41 31.03 -22.64
CA LEU A 218 10.44 30.44 -21.72
C LEU A 218 10.89 30.63 -20.28
N LYS A 219 9.96 30.61 -19.33
CA LYS A 219 10.31 30.49 -17.91
C LYS A 219 10.78 29.06 -17.60
N PRO A 220 11.55 28.85 -16.51
CA PRO A 220 11.84 27.50 -16.03
C PRO A 220 10.55 26.70 -15.75
N SER A 221 10.55 25.43 -16.12
CA SER A 221 9.50 24.47 -15.81
C SER A 221 9.75 23.79 -14.47
N TYR A 222 8.68 23.58 -13.71
CA TYR A 222 8.64 22.74 -12.53
C TYR A 222 7.69 21.59 -12.82
N SER A 223 8.23 20.37 -12.82
CA SER A 223 7.50 19.18 -13.23
C SER A 223 7.56 18.08 -12.19
N ALA A 224 6.48 17.31 -12.05
CA ALA A 224 6.51 15.98 -11.45
C ALA A 224 6.86 14.95 -12.52
N PHE A 225 7.59 13.90 -12.15
CA PHE A 225 7.92 12.82 -13.08
C PHE A 225 7.88 11.45 -12.40
N ALA A 226 7.58 10.43 -13.22
CA ALA A 226 7.59 9.04 -12.83
C ALA A 226 8.30 8.20 -13.90
N GLU A 227 9.03 7.19 -13.45
CA GLU A 227 9.69 6.20 -14.30
C GLU A 227 9.42 4.80 -13.76
N PHE A 228 9.26 3.84 -14.64
CA PHE A 228 9.04 2.44 -14.29
C PHE A 228 9.72 1.56 -15.32
N GLY A 229 10.46 0.53 -14.90
CA GLY A 229 11.18 -0.31 -15.83
C GLY A 229 11.71 -1.61 -15.24
N LEU A 230 12.35 -2.38 -16.10
CA LEU A 230 13.04 -3.61 -15.80
C LEU A 230 14.54 -3.40 -15.89
N LEU A 231 15.28 -3.99 -14.95
CA LEU A 231 16.72 -4.06 -14.91
C LEU A 231 17.16 -5.45 -15.36
N PHE A 232 18.05 -5.55 -16.33
CA PHE A 232 18.64 -6.81 -16.78
C PHE A 232 20.13 -6.79 -16.47
N GLN A 233 20.60 -7.75 -15.67
CA GLN A 233 22.01 -7.83 -15.32
C GLN A 233 22.83 -8.19 -16.57
N LEU A 234 23.72 -7.28 -17.00
CA LEU A 234 24.67 -7.51 -18.08
C LEU A 234 26.01 -8.04 -17.56
N GLY A 235 26.37 -7.69 -16.32
CA GLY A 235 27.64 -8.09 -15.72
C GLY A 235 27.66 -7.93 -14.20
N LYS A 236 28.84 -8.06 -13.60
CA LYS A 236 29.01 -8.01 -12.13
C LYS A 236 28.72 -6.64 -11.52
N ARG A 237 28.62 -5.57 -12.31
CA ARG A 237 28.35 -4.20 -11.83
C ARG A 237 27.42 -3.42 -12.76
N THR A 238 26.94 -4.03 -13.85
CA THR A 238 26.26 -3.33 -14.93
C THR A 238 24.89 -3.95 -15.17
N ASP A 239 23.87 -3.11 -15.22
CA ASP A 239 22.51 -3.47 -15.60
C ASP A 239 22.06 -2.65 -16.79
N LEU A 240 21.27 -3.27 -17.66
CA LEU A 240 20.48 -2.61 -18.68
C LEU A 240 19.12 -2.24 -18.10
N LEU A 241 18.75 -0.96 -18.14
CA LEU A 241 17.40 -0.49 -17.87
C LEU A 241 16.60 -0.45 -19.17
N LEU A 242 15.41 -1.05 -19.16
CA LEU A 242 14.36 -0.82 -20.14
C LEU A 242 13.11 -0.36 -19.40
N GLY A 243 12.60 0.84 -19.72
CA GLY A 243 11.51 1.41 -18.96
C GLY A 243 10.61 2.36 -19.74
N LEU A 244 9.57 2.80 -19.05
CA LEU A 244 8.66 3.86 -19.43
C LEU A 244 8.94 5.06 -18.54
N TYR A 245 8.75 6.25 -19.09
CA TYR A 245 8.85 7.50 -18.32
C TYR A 245 7.74 8.46 -18.71
N GLY A 246 7.37 9.31 -17.76
CA GLY A 246 6.41 10.38 -17.95
C GLY A 246 6.67 11.55 -17.03
N SER A 247 6.40 12.77 -17.49
CA SER A 247 6.49 13.97 -16.67
C SER A 247 5.49 15.04 -17.09
N TYR A 248 4.97 15.77 -16.11
CA TYR A 248 4.00 16.84 -16.29
C TYR A 248 4.42 18.09 -15.50
N GLY A 249 4.45 19.23 -16.19
CA GLY A 249 4.75 20.54 -15.66
C GLY A 249 3.49 21.19 -15.07
N PHE A 250 3.63 21.77 -13.89
CA PHE A 250 2.48 22.35 -13.15
C PHE A 250 2.50 23.87 -13.09
N ASN A 251 3.58 24.52 -13.55
CA ASN A 251 3.66 25.98 -13.64
C ASN A 251 3.48 26.46 -15.08
N ASP A 252 3.05 27.73 -15.19
CA ASP A 252 2.99 28.44 -16.47
C ASP A 252 4.40 28.88 -16.89
N ILE A 253 4.89 28.32 -18.00
CA ILE A 253 6.19 28.61 -18.57
C ILE A 253 6.17 29.65 -19.69
N SER A 254 5.03 30.33 -19.89
CA SER A 254 4.91 31.41 -20.87
C SER A 254 6.06 32.41 -20.81
N PRO A 255 6.42 33.05 -21.94
CA PRO A 255 7.60 33.90 -22.05
C PRO A 255 7.76 34.96 -20.96
N VAL A 256 9.01 35.23 -20.57
CA VAL A 256 9.38 36.26 -19.60
C VAL A 256 9.26 37.64 -20.26
N VAL A 257 8.13 38.31 -20.05
CA VAL A 257 7.86 39.75 -20.28
C VAL A 257 8.40 40.34 -21.58
N GLN A 258 7.54 40.44 -22.59
CA GLN A 258 7.39 41.69 -23.36
C GLN A 258 6.11 42.36 -22.84
N ASN A 259 6.17 43.64 -22.51
CA ASN A 259 5.14 44.38 -21.75
C ASN A 259 3.75 44.52 -22.41
N ASP A 260 3.53 43.87 -23.54
CA ASP A 260 2.24 43.66 -24.18
C ASP A 260 2.40 42.31 -24.88
N ARG A 261 1.68 41.25 -24.48
CA ARG A 261 1.52 40.08 -25.36
C ARG A 261 1.06 40.66 -26.70
N SER A 262 1.90 40.60 -27.72
CA SER A 262 1.63 41.27 -28.97
C SER A 262 0.48 40.56 -29.68
N GLU A 263 -0.35 41.34 -30.37
CA GLU A 263 -1.33 40.78 -31.28
C GLU A 263 -0.60 40.48 -32.60
N LEU A 264 -0.95 39.36 -33.23
CA LEU A 264 -0.50 39.04 -34.58
C LEU A 264 -1.24 39.98 -35.54
N GLY A 265 -0.69 41.17 -35.79
CA GLY A 265 -1.45 42.20 -36.48
C GLY A 265 -0.78 43.57 -36.59
N PHE A 266 -1.60 44.58 -36.90
CA PHE A 266 -1.20 45.97 -37.12
C PHE A 266 -1.41 46.82 -35.84
N ARG A 267 -0.54 47.81 -35.57
CA ARG A 267 -0.80 48.85 -34.53
C ARG A 267 -0.40 50.22 -35.04
N ASN A 268 -1.28 51.18 -34.75
CA ASN A 268 -1.23 52.60 -35.13
C ASN A 268 0.16 53.14 -35.53
N ASN A 269 0.28 53.50 -36.81
CA ASN A 269 1.36 54.32 -37.37
C ASN A 269 2.79 53.84 -37.18
N THR A 270 3.03 52.56 -36.88
CA THR A 270 4.39 52.02 -36.88
C THR A 270 4.39 50.57 -37.37
N TYR A 271 5.33 50.26 -38.25
CA TYR A 271 5.72 48.92 -38.75
C TYR A 271 6.19 47.94 -37.64
N ALA A 272 5.76 48.13 -36.40
CA ALA A 272 6.47 47.68 -35.22
C ALA A 272 6.23 46.21 -34.84
N PHE A 273 5.35 45.46 -35.51
CA PHE A 273 5.06 44.08 -35.12
C PHE A 273 5.62 43.00 -36.04
N MET A 274 5.91 43.32 -37.30
CA MET A 274 6.49 42.34 -38.21
C MET A 274 8.00 42.15 -37.99
N ASN A 275 8.72 43.21 -37.62
CA ASN A 275 10.16 43.11 -37.32
C ASN A 275 10.44 42.43 -35.98
N ASP A 276 9.49 42.47 -35.04
CA ASP A 276 9.61 41.88 -33.70
C ASP A 276 8.71 40.64 -33.50
N TYR A 277 8.28 39.99 -34.59
CA TYR A 277 7.51 38.74 -34.50
C TYR A 277 8.30 37.71 -33.68
N ASN A 278 7.77 37.29 -32.53
CA ASN A 278 8.43 36.35 -31.59
C ASN A 278 7.67 35.01 -31.47
N GLY A 279 6.91 34.67 -32.51
CA GLY A 279 6.09 33.46 -32.58
C GLY A 279 4.75 33.55 -31.84
N LEU A 280 3.85 32.63 -32.16
CA LEU A 280 2.50 32.53 -31.58
C LEU A 280 2.51 32.40 -30.05
N ILE A 281 3.51 31.72 -29.49
CA ILE A 281 3.71 31.56 -28.04
C ILE A 281 3.89 32.90 -27.30
N GLY A 282 4.36 33.95 -28.00
CA GLY A 282 4.49 35.30 -27.44
C GLY A 282 3.19 36.12 -27.47
N THR A 283 2.15 35.64 -28.14
CA THR A 283 0.92 36.40 -28.40
C THR A 283 -0.16 36.20 -27.33
N ARG A 284 -1.25 36.99 -27.41
CA ARG A 284 -2.44 36.80 -26.57
C ARG A 284 -3.24 35.55 -26.90
N GLU A 285 -3.05 34.99 -28.10
CA GLU A 285 -3.80 33.82 -28.57
C GLU A 285 -3.42 32.54 -27.85
N VAL A 286 -2.23 32.49 -27.22
CA VAL A 286 -1.75 31.34 -26.45
C VAL A 286 -1.95 31.58 -24.96
N ASN A 287 -2.66 30.65 -24.32
CA ASN A 287 -2.94 30.70 -22.88
C ASN A 287 -1.70 30.26 -22.07
N LYS A 288 -1.92 29.66 -20.89
CA LYS A 288 -0.85 29.16 -20.04
C LYS A 288 -0.16 27.97 -20.72
N ILE A 289 1.17 27.97 -20.68
CA ILE A 289 1.98 26.90 -21.28
C ILE A 289 2.51 26.01 -20.15
N ASN A 290 2.35 24.70 -20.28
CA ASN A 290 3.03 23.73 -19.43
C ASN A 290 3.76 22.68 -20.27
N THR A 291 4.58 21.85 -19.63
CA THR A 291 5.36 20.80 -20.30
C THR A 291 4.73 19.43 -20.07
N LEU A 292 4.58 18.62 -21.12
CA LEU A 292 4.27 17.20 -20.98
C LEU A 292 5.32 16.40 -21.76
N ASN A 293 5.80 15.29 -21.18
CA ASN A 293 6.69 14.36 -21.87
C ASN A 293 6.37 12.93 -21.44
N TYR A 294 6.32 11.99 -22.37
CA TYR A 294 6.26 10.57 -22.07
C TYR A 294 6.91 9.72 -23.15
N GLY A 295 7.38 8.54 -22.79
CA GLY A 295 7.96 7.62 -23.76
C GLY A 295 8.59 6.38 -23.16
N VAL A 296 9.45 5.77 -23.96
CA VAL A 296 10.26 4.62 -23.59
C VAL A 296 11.71 5.05 -23.34
N LYS A 297 12.37 4.40 -22.40
CA LYS A 297 13.73 4.70 -21.97
C LYS A 297 14.57 3.44 -22.00
N ILE A 298 15.78 3.58 -22.53
CA ILE A 298 16.86 2.59 -22.43
C ILE A 298 18.04 3.22 -21.70
N GLY A 299 18.67 2.50 -20.79
CA GLY A 299 19.83 3.02 -20.09
C GLY A 299 20.75 1.94 -19.60
N VAL A 300 21.98 2.34 -19.26
CA VAL A 300 22.94 1.49 -18.59
C VAL A 300 23.16 2.05 -17.19
N GLN A 301 23.00 1.19 -16.20
CA GLN A 301 23.24 1.51 -14.81
C GLN A 301 24.48 0.77 -14.31
N VAL A 302 25.43 1.54 -13.77
CA VAL A 302 26.71 1.05 -13.24
C VAL A 302 26.69 1.20 -11.73
N TYR A 303 26.92 0.11 -11.02
CA TYR A 303 27.14 0.11 -9.59
C TYR A 303 28.55 0.59 -9.27
N LEU A 304 28.67 1.64 -8.46
CA LEU A 304 29.94 2.29 -8.11
C LEU A 304 30.65 1.66 -6.89
N GLY A 305 30.02 0.70 -6.20
CA GLY A 305 30.65 -0.07 -5.13
C GLY A 305 31.56 -1.19 -5.65
N GLY A 306 31.88 -2.16 -4.77
CA GLY A 306 32.60 -3.40 -5.14
C GLY A 306 31.85 -4.25 -6.18
N SER A 307 32.31 -5.48 -6.45
CA SER A 307 31.56 -6.40 -7.31
C SER A 307 30.19 -6.70 -6.69
N LYS A 308 29.09 -6.62 -7.46
CA LYS A 308 27.79 -7.12 -6.97
C LYS A 308 27.98 -8.58 -6.57
N LYS A 309 27.82 -8.90 -5.29
CA LYS A 309 27.73 -10.29 -4.87
C LYS A 309 26.45 -10.86 -5.49
N LYS A 310 26.60 -11.87 -6.36
CA LYS A 310 25.46 -12.57 -6.98
C LYS A 310 24.53 -13.06 -5.89
N PRO A 311 23.20 -12.96 -6.05
CA PRO A 311 22.27 -13.77 -5.27
C PRO A 311 22.66 -15.23 -5.42
N VAL A 312 23.20 -15.84 -4.37
CA VAL A 312 23.35 -17.28 -4.24
C VAL A 312 21.94 -17.86 -4.35
N GLU A 313 21.74 -18.67 -5.39
CA GLU A 313 20.55 -19.52 -5.51
C GLU A 313 20.49 -20.39 -4.26
N PRO A 314 19.37 -20.43 -3.52
CA PRO A 314 19.32 -21.16 -2.26
C PRO A 314 19.62 -22.63 -2.55
N GLU A 315 20.78 -23.08 -2.08
CA GLU A 315 21.09 -24.50 -2.02
C GLU A 315 20.01 -25.14 -1.15
N LYS A 316 19.42 -26.26 -1.59
CA LYS A 316 18.35 -26.95 -0.85
C LYS A 316 18.93 -27.51 0.45
N VAL A 317 18.95 -26.71 1.50
CA VAL A 317 19.36 -27.14 2.83
C VAL A 317 18.11 -27.68 3.55
N PHE A 318 18.12 -28.99 3.78
CA PHE A 318 17.19 -29.63 4.71
C PHE A 318 17.47 -29.10 6.12
N VAL A 319 16.50 -28.41 6.69
CA VAL A 319 16.59 -27.82 8.03
C VAL A 319 16.25 -28.91 9.06
N HIS A 320 17.21 -29.24 9.92
CA HIS A 320 16.92 -29.73 11.27
C HIS A 320 17.47 -28.72 12.28
N ASP A 321 16.54 -28.29 13.14
CA ASP A 321 16.66 -27.77 14.50
C ASP A 321 17.48 -26.49 14.80
N THR A 322 16.67 -25.46 15.10
CA THR A 322 16.69 -24.54 16.25
C THR A 322 18.03 -24.04 16.80
N ILE A 323 18.21 -22.71 16.83
CA ILE A 323 18.81 -21.97 17.96
C ILE A 323 18.23 -20.55 18.01
N ARG A 324 17.75 -20.17 19.20
CA ARG A 324 17.36 -18.82 19.62
C ARG A 324 18.61 -17.95 19.78
N ILE A 325 18.58 -16.71 19.27
CA ILE A 325 19.56 -15.67 19.64
C ILE A 325 18.79 -14.42 20.07
N VAL A 326 18.94 -14.10 21.35
CA VAL A 326 18.56 -12.85 22.02
C VAL A 326 19.78 -11.90 21.90
N ASP A 327 19.53 -10.59 21.93
CA ASP A 327 20.51 -9.48 21.99
C ASP A 327 20.94 -8.76 20.68
N THR A 328 19.99 -8.45 19.79
CA THR A 328 20.15 -7.33 18.82
C THR A 328 18.88 -6.44 18.73
N LEU A 329 18.04 -6.50 19.76
CA LEU A 329 16.61 -6.14 19.71
C LEU A 329 16.25 -4.66 19.97
N ILE A 330 17.18 -3.71 20.15
CA ILE A 330 16.77 -2.39 20.70
C ILE A 330 16.52 -1.30 19.64
N ILE A 331 17.03 -1.42 18.40
CA ILE A 331 16.81 -0.39 17.35
C ILE A 331 16.25 -0.97 16.03
N ARG A 332 16.44 -2.28 15.78
CA ARG A 332 15.87 -2.95 14.59
C ARG A 332 14.41 -3.40 14.78
N ASP A 333 13.96 -3.62 16.02
CA ASP A 333 12.63 -4.18 16.29
C ASP A 333 11.48 -3.18 16.14
N THR A 334 11.71 -1.86 16.15
CA THR A 334 10.61 -0.90 16.13
C THR A 334 10.03 -0.64 14.74
N VAL A 335 10.81 -0.74 13.67
CA VAL A 335 10.33 -0.38 12.32
C VAL A 335 9.80 -1.59 11.56
N THR A 336 10.45 -2.75 11.66
CA THR A 336 9.99 -4.01 11.03
C THR A 336 8.79 -4.63 11.76
N ASN A 337 8.71 -4.52 13.09
CA ASN A 337 7.51 -4.99 13.80
C ASN A 337 6.28 -4.14 13.51
N VAL A 338 6.41 -2.87 13.08
CA VAL A 338 5.24 -2.04 12.77
C VAL A 338 4.63 -2.43 11.41
N GLU A 339 5.44 -2.68 10.39
CA GLU A 339 4.95 -3.13 9.07
C GLU A 339 4.45 -4.59 9.10
N ILE A 340 5.15 -5.49 9.79
CA ILE A 340 4.70 -6.88 9.97
C ILE A 340 3.41 -6.91 10.81
N LYS A 341 3.34 -6.19 11.94
CA LYS A 341 2.09 -6.08 12.71
C LYS A 341 0.97 -5.44 11.91
N TYR A 342 1.26 -4.52 10.98
CA TYR A 342 0.24 -3.91 10.13
C TYR A 342 -0.30 -4.92 9.12
N ILE A 343 0.57 -5.68 8.45
CA ILE A 343 0.17 -6.73 7.50
C ILE A 343 -0.55 -7.88 8.21
N GLU A 344 -0.02 -8.35 9.35
CA GLU A 344 -0.68 -9.33 10.21
C GLU A 344 -2.01 -8.80 10.73
N LYS A 345 -2.10 -7.53 11.15
CA LYS A 345 -3.36 -6.91 11.55
C LYS A 345 -4.36 -6.82 10.40
N GLN A 346 -3.93 -6.56 9.17
CA GLN A 346 -4.82 -6.55 8.00
C GLN A 346 -5.26 -7.97 7.61
N ALA A 347 -4.36 -8.95 7.67
CA ALA A 347 -4.67 -10.36 7.45
C ALA A 347 -5.61 -10.91 8.54
N GLN A 348 -5.33 -10.58 9.80
CA GLN A 348 -6.16 -10.88 10.96
C GLN A 348 -7.53 -10.20 10.82
N GLN A 349 -7.62 -8.92 10.43
CA GLN A 349 -8.89 -8.24 10.18
C GLN A 349 -9.71 -8.88 9.05
N ARG A 350 -9.04 -9.33 7.97
CA ARG A 350 -9.71 -10.07 6.89
C ARG A 350 -10.19 -11.43 7.36
N LEU A 351 -9.34 -12.16 8.10
CA LEU A 351 -9.68 -13.44 8.71
C LEU A 351 -10.84 -13.28 9.69
N ASP A 352 -10.78 -12.31 10.60
CA ASP A 352 -11.80 -11.99 11.60
C ASP A 352 -13.14 -11.65 10.95
N LYS A 353 -13.13 -10.91 9.83
CA LYS A 353 -14.35 -10.61 9.06
C LYS A 353 -14.94 -11.85 8.40
N MET A 354 -14.09 -12.76 7.90
CA MET A 354 -14.53 -14.03 7.31
C MET A 354 -15.02 -15.01 8.39
N LEU A 355 -14.31 -15.10 9.51
CA LEU A 355 -14.60 -15.99 10.64
C LEU A 355 -15.84 -15.57 11.42
N GLN A 356 -16.18 -14.27 11.47
CA GLN A 356 -17.48 -13.79 11.96
C GLN A 356 -18.68 -14.43 11.25
N THR A 357 -18.49 -14.90 10.01
CA THR A 357 -19.52 -15.56 9.20
C THR A 357 -19.32 -17.07 9.04
N ALA A 358 -18.24 -17.63 9.59
CA ALA A 358 -17.85 -19.03 9.39
C ALA A 358 -18.58 -19.98 10.36
N VAL A 359 -19.91 -20.04 10.26
CA VAL A 359 -20.72 -21.00 11.00
C VAL A 359 -21.19 -22.09 10.05
N ILE A 360 -20.75 -23.32 10.31
CA ILE A 360 -21.11 -24.49 9.51
C ILE A 360 -22.20 -25.26 10.23
N TRP A 361 -23.33 -25.50 9.55
CA TRP A 361 -24.53 -26.08 10.15
C TRP A 361 -24.64 -27.59 9.92
N PHE A 362 -25.20 -28.29 10.91
CA PHE A 362 -25.39 -29.74 10.89
C PHE A 362 -26.85 -30.11 11.19
N ASP A 363 -27.33 -31.16 10.54
CA ASP A 363 -28.63 -31.73 10.86
C ASP A 363 -28.60 -32.50 12.19
N PHE A 364 -29.80 -32.82 12.69
CA PHE A 364 -29.95 -33.56 13.95
C PHE A 364 -29.22 -34.90 13.87
N ASP A 365 -28.42 -35.19 14.89
CA ASP A 365 -27.65 -36.43 15.01
C ASP A 365 -26.65 -36.74 13.88
N LYS A 366 -26.33 -35.74 13.04
CA LYS A 366 -25.37 -35.86 11.94
C LYS A 366 -24.07 -35.14 12.24
N TYR A 367 -22.96 -35.65 11.69
CA TYR A 367 -21.65 -35.01 11.70
C TYR A 367 -21.15 -34.66 10.30
N ASP A 368 -21.95 -34.94 9.26
CA ASP A 368 -21.73 -34.46 7.91
C ASP A 368 -22.39 -33.07 7.78
N PRO A 369 -21.68 -32.06 7.22
CA PRO A 369 -22.22 -30.72 7.06
C PRO A 369 -23.40 -30.71 6.08
N LYS A 370 -24.41 -29.88 6.35
CA LYS A 370 -25.65 -29.84 5.55
C LYS A 370 -25.45 -29.39 4.10
N VAL A 371 -24.49 -28.49 3.88
CA VAL A 371 -24.03 -28.01 2.58
C VAL A 371 -22.51 -27.95 2.69
N GLU A 372 -21.81 -28.47 1.69
CA GLU A 372 -20.35 -28.38 1.63
C GLU A 372 -19.96 -26.90 1.44
N PRO A 373 -19.35 -26.25 2.44
CA PRO A 373 -19.05 -24.83 2.36
C PRO A 373 -17.70 -24.65 1.66
N ALA A 374 -17.55 -25.21 0.45
CA ALA A 374 -16.29 -25.29 -0.29
C ALA A 374 -15.62 -23.92 -0.38
N ASP A 375 -16.35 -22.90 -0.86
CA ASP A 375 -15.85 -21.53 -1.01
C ASP A 375 -15.39 -20.91 0.32
N LEU A 376 -16.10 -21.17 1.43
CA LEU A 376 -15.71 -20.66 2.74
C LEU A 376 -14.41 -21.32 3.24
N LEU A 377 -14.31 -22.64 3.09
CA LEU A 377 -13.14 -23.40 3.55
C LEU A 377 -11.91 -23.13 2.67
N ASP A 378 -12.09 -22.90 1.36
CA ASP A 378 -11.01 -22.49 0.46
C ASP A 378 -10.43 -21.14 0.86
N ASN A 379 -11.31 -20.16 1.10
CA ASN A 379 -10.91 -18.84 1.56
C ASN A 379 -10.16 -18.88 2.91
N ILE A 380 -10.64 -19.66 3.88
CA ILE A 380 -9.96 -19.83 5.17
C ILE A 380 -8.60 -20.51 4.97
N ALA A 381 -8.54 -21.53 4.11
CA ALA A 381 -7.29 -22.23 3.84
C ALA A 381 -6.24 -21.29 3.19
N ASP A 382 -6.63 -20.43 2.25
CA ASP A 382 -5.73 -19.47 1.61
C ASP A 382 -5.14 -18.46 2.58
N VAL A 383 -5.94 -17.98 3.54
CA VAL A 383 -5.46 -17.07 4.60
C VAL A 383 -4.48 -17.80 5.54
N LEU A 384 -4.78 -19.03 5.94
CA LEU A 384 -3.89 -19.80 6.83
C LEU A 384 -2.58 -20.20 6.15
N LYS A 385 -2.63 -20.55 4.86
CA LYS A 385 -1.43 -20.86 4.05
C LYS A 385 -0.53 -19.64 3.87
N SER A 386 -1.12 -18.46 3.69
CA SER A 386 -0.36 -17.20 3.56
C SER A 386 0.21 -16.69 4.89
N SER A 387 -0.20 -17.25 6.03
CA SER A 387 0.21 -16.80 7.37
C SER A 387 0.53 -17.97 8.31
N PRO A 388 1.74 -18.55 8.25
CA PRO A 388 2.11 -19.76 9.00
C PRO A 388 2.05 -19.62 10.54
N THR A 389 2.08 -18.39 11.06
CA THR A 389 1.99 -18.07 12.49
C THR A 389 0.55 -18.08 13.01
N MET A 390 -0.45 -17.89 12.13
CA MET A 390 -1.85 -17.88 12.52
C MET A 390 -2.33 -19.30 12.86
N LYS A 391 -3.06 -19.39 13.97
CA LYS A 391 -3.69 -20.62 14.45
C LYS A 391 -5.18 -20.40 14.62
N ILE A 392 -5.96 -21.45 14.41
CA ILE A 392 -7.40 -21.46 14.58
C ILE A 392 -7.85 -22.61 15.48
N SER A 393 -9.00 -22.41 16.12
CA SER A 393 -9.75 -23.41 16.84
C SER A 393 -11.01 -23.75 16.06
N VAL A 394 -11.21 -25.03 15.77
CA VAL A 394 -12.40 -25.58 15.15
C VAL A 394 -13.26 -26.17 16.26
N ASN A 395 -14.41 -25.56 16.48
CA ASN A 395 -15.21 -25.71 17.70
C ASN A 395 -16.55 -26.35 17.38
N GLY A 396 -16.77 -27.57 17.85
CA GLY A 396 -18.02 -28.29 17.61
C GLY A 396 -19.05 -28.05 18.71
N HIS A 397 -20.31 -27.87 18.31
CA HIS A 397 -21.46 -27.69 19.20
C HIS A 397 -22.59 -28.68 18.87
N THR A 398 -23.39 -29.01 19.89
CA THR A 398 -24.62 -29.80 19.76
C THR A 398 -25.80 -29.08 20.41
N CYS A 399 -27.02 -29.48 20.05
CA CYS A 399 -28.21 -29.11 20.81
C CYS A 399 -28.26 -29.83 22.17
N SER A 400 -29.16 -29.40 23.06
CA SER A 400 -29.33 -29.95 24.41
C SER A 400 -29.97 -31.35 24.48
N ILE A 401 -30.19 -32.02 23.34
CA ILE A 401 -30.80 -33.35 23.27
C ILE A 401 -29.69 -34.40 23.34
N GLY A 402 -29.82 -35.39 24.22
CA GLY A 402 -28.84 -36.47 24.42
C GLY A 402 -28.03 -36.32 25.71
N SER A 403 -27.26 -37.35 26.05
CA SER A 403 -26.39 -37.31 27.23
C SER A 403 -25.14 -36.47 26.98
N ASP A 404 -24.55 -35.90 28.04
CA ASP A 404 -23.32 -35.10 27.94
C ASP A 404 -22.19 -35.84 27.24
N LYS A 405 -21.98 -37.12 27.60
CA LYS A 405 -20.97 -38.00 27.00
C LYS A 405 -21.23 -38.24 25.51
N TYR A 406 -22.48 -38.28 25.09
CA TYR A 406 -22.86 -38.40 23.69
C TYR A 406 -22.57 -37.11 22.93
N ASN A 407 -23.04 -35.98 23.46
CA ASN A 407 -22.88 -34.66 22.87
C ASN A 407 -21.41 -34.22 22.75
N GLU A 408 -20.57 -34.61 23.70
CA GLU A 408 -19.12 -34.43 23.62
C GLU A 408 -18.50 -35.18 22.44
N LYS A 409 -18.88 -36.45 22.23
CA LYS A 409 -18.40 -37.22 21.07
C LYS A 409 -18.90 -36.65 19.75
N LEU A 410 -20.17 -36.27 19.68
CA LEU A 410 -20.79 -35.75 18.45
C LEU A 410 -20.21 -34.39 18.06
N SER A 411 -20.05 -33.47 19.01
CA SER A 411 -19.39 -32.18 18.76
C SER A 411 -17.95 -32.37 18.28
N LYS A 412 -17.18 -33.27 18.91
CA LYS A 412 -15.82 -33.59 18.46
C LYS A 412 -15.79 -34.09 17.02
N LYS A 413 -16.67 -35.03 16.65
CA LYS A 413 -16.75 -35.57 15.28
C LYS A 413 -17.02 -34.48 14.25
N ARG A 414 -17.94 -33.55 14.54
CA ARG A 414 -18.24 -32.42 13.64
C ARG A 414 -17.01 -31.53 13.41
N ALA A 415 -16.30 -31.20 14.48
CA ALA A 415 -15.10 -30.39 14.39
C ALA A 415 -13.95 -31.14 13.67
N ASP A 416 -13.81 -32.45 13.90
CA ASP A 416 -12.83 -33.30 13.22
C ASP A 416 -13.07 -33.33 11.69
N VAL A 417 -14.34 -33.37 11.24
CA VAL A 417 -14.68 -33.34 9.80
C VAL A 417 -14.22 -32.04 9.15
N ILE A 418 -14.50 -30.89 9.77
CA ILE A 418 -14.08 -29.59 9.25
C ILE A 418 -12.56 -29.42 9.28
N ALA A 419 -11.91 -29.88 10.36
CA ALA A 419 -10.45 -29.90 10.44
C ALA A 419 -9.82 -30.77 9.34
N LYS A 420 -10.45 -31.91 9.00
CA LYS A 420 -10.00 -32.77 7.90
C LYS A 420 -10.10 -32.05 6.55
N LEU A 421 -11.22 -31.39 6.26
CA LEU A 421 -11.41 -30.65 5.01
C LEU A 421 -10.39 -29.51 4.85
N LEU A 422 -10.06 -28.78 5.92
CA LEU A 422 -9.02 -27.73 5.88
C LEU A 422 -7.62 -28.30 5.62
N LYS A 423 -7.31 -29.48 6.18
CA LYS A 423 -6.03 -30.18 5.91
C LYS A 423 -5.93 -30.64 4.46
N GLU A 424 -7.02 -31.18 3.90
CA GLU A 424 -7.09 -31.57 2.49
C GLU A 424 -6.88 -30.37 1.55
N LYS A 425 -7.24 -29.16 1.99
CA LYS A 425 -6.99 -27.88 1.30
C LYS A 425 -5.59 -27.27 1.56
N GLY A 426 -4.72 -27.99 2.28
CA GLY A 426 -3.30 -27.63 2.46
C GLY A 426 -2.96 -26.84 3.72
N VAL A 427 -3.86 -26.72 4.69
CA VAL A 427 -3.57 -26.08 5.99
C VAL A 427 -2.71 -27.00 6.87
N ALA A 428 -1.66 -26.46 7.50
CA ALA A 428 -0.76 -27.24 8.33
C ALA A 428 -1.43 -27.71 9.64
N ASN A 429 -1.12 -28.93 10.08
CA ASN A 429 -1.72 -29.54 11.28
C ASN A 429 -1.50 -28.70 12.55
N ASN A 430 -0.36 -28.01 12.67
CA ASN A 430 -0.02 -27.17 13.82
C ASN A 430 -0.81 -25.85 13.87
N GLN A 431 -1.52 -25.49 12.80
CA GLN A 431 -2.39 -24.31 12.75
C GLN A 431 -3.83 -24.61 13.18
N ILE A 432 -4.21 -25.88 13.35
CA ILE A 432 -5.59 -26.29 13.64
C ILE A 432 -5.66 -26.97 15.02
N THR A 433 -6.46 -26.39 15.91
CA THR A 433 -6.85 -27.01 17.19
C THR A 433 -8.32 -27.43 17.11
N VAL A 434 -8.65 -28.65 17.52
CA VAL A 434 -10.04 -29.14 17.55
C VAL A 434 -10.57 -29.10 18.98
N ARG A 435 -11.75 -28.51 19.20
CA ARG A 435 -12.41 -28.45 20.51
C ARG A 435 -13.86 -28.91 20.43
N ALA A 436 -14.30 -29.57 21.50
CA ALA A 436 -15.64 -30.16 21.62
C ALA A 436 -16.40 -29.51 22.79
N PHE A 437 -17.42 -28.72 22.45
CA PHE A 437 -18.19 -27.94 23.41
C PHE A 437 -19.55 -28.54 23.75
N ALA A 438 -19.92 -29.68 23.14
CA ALA A 438 -21.19 -30.35 23.39
C ALA A 438 -22.36 -29.34 23.38
N SER A 439 -23.28 -29.44 24.33
CA SER A 439 -24.41 -28.52 24.52
C SER A 439 -24.11 -27.34 25.45
N TYR A 440 -22.85 -27.13 25.86
CA TYR A 440 -22.50 -26.16 26.91
C TYR A 440 -22.49 -24.69 26.43
N GLN A 441 -22.49 -24.45 25.11
CA GLN A 441 -22.59 -23.10 24.54
C GLN A 441 -23.77 -22.97 23.55
N PRO A 442 -25.01 -22.88 24.07
CA PRO A 442 -26.16 -22.63 23.22
C PRO A 442 -26.09 -21.22 22.60
N PHE A 443 -26.51 -21.10 21.35
CA PHE A 443 -26.59 -19.87 20.58
C PHE A 443 -27.67 -18.94 21.14
N ARG A 444 -28.81 -19.50 21.59
CA ARG A 444 -29.83 -18.82 22.39
C ARG A 444 -30.49 -19.77 23.38
N TYR A 445 -30.72 -19.31 24.60
CA TYR A 445 -31.33 -20.10 25.66
C TYR A 445 -32.86 -20.15 25.49
N ASN A 446 -33.38 -21.01 24.62
CA ASN A 446 -34.80 -21.36 24.59
C ASN A 446 -35.00 -22.71 23.87
N ALA A 447 -35.90 -23.54 24.42
CA ALA A 447 -36.03 -24.96 24.11
C ALA A 447 -36.79 -25.28 22.79
N LYS A 448 -37.11 -24.26 21.97
CA LYS A 448 -37.84 -24.45 20.71
C LYS A 448 -36.91 -25.01 19.63
N GLU A 449 -37.41 -25.92 18.78
CA GLU A 449 -36.58 -26.63 17.79
C GLU A 449 -35.84 -25.70 16.82
N HIS A 450 -36.45 -24.57 16.43
CA HIS A 450 -35.81 -23.58 15.57
C HIS A 450 -34.58 -22.89 16.19
N GLN A 451 -34.43 -22.92 17.52
CA GLN A 451 -33.25 -22.45 18.25
C GLN A 451 -32.25 -23.58 18.44
N ARG A 452 -32.73 -24.79 18.77
CA ARG A 452 -31.89 -25.99 18.88
C ARG A 452 -31.14 -26.30 17.59
N SER A 453 -31.74 -26.04 16.43
CA SER A 453 -31.06 -26.21 15.14
C SER A 453 -29.85 -25.30 15.00
N LYS A 454 -29.86 -24.11 15.62
CA LYS A 454 -28.71 -23.18 15.65
C LYS A 454 -27.62 -23.60 16.64
N ASP A 455 -27.89 -24.55 17.53
CA ASP A 455 -26.87 -25.12 18.41
C ASP A 455 -26.08 -26.25 17.71
N ARG A 456 -26.57 -26.74 16.57
CA ARG A 456 -25.91 -27.78 15.77
C ARG A 456 -24.96 -27.15 14.76
N ARG A 457 -23.80 -26.68 15.25
CA ARG A 457 -22.85 -25.93 14.44
C ARG A 457 -21.38 -26.26 14.72
N VAL A 458 -20.53 -25.89 13.78
CA VAL A 458 -19.09 -25.73 13.99
C VAL A 458 -18.72 -24.27 13.77
N GLU A 459 -17.97 -23.71 14.70
CA GLU A 459 -17.39 -22.37 14.60
C GLU A 459 -15.87 -22.48 14.37
N ILE A 460 -15.32 -21.60 13.55
CA ILE A 460 -13.89 -21.47 13.37
C ILE A 460 -13.47 -20.13 13.99
N ILE A 461 -12.58 -20.19 14.98
CA ILE A 461 -12.23 -19.05 15.82
C ILE A 461 -10.71 -18.88 15.82
N PRO A 462 -10.16 -17.66 15.64
CA PRO A 462 -8.72 -17.45 15.71
C PRO A 462 -8.18 -17.70 17.12
N LEU A 463 -6.93 -18.18 17.20
CA LEU A 463 -6.20 -18.35 18.45
C LEU A 463 -5.12 -17.29 18.59
N ASN A 464 -4.91 -16.77 19.79
CA ASN A 464 -3.76 -15.92 20.09
C ASN A 464 -2.46 -16.72 20.22
N GLU A 465 -1.35 -16.02 20.46
CA GLU A 465 -0.02 -16.62 20.65
C GLU A 465 0.04 -17.66 21.79
N LYS A 466 -0.83 -17.53 22.79
CA LYS A 466 -0.97 -18.45 23.93
C LYS A 466 -1.87 -19.66 23.63
N GLY A 467 -2.50 -19.71 22.46
CA GLY A 467 -3.45 -20.76 22.08
C GLY A 467 -4.86 -20.56 22.65
N GLU A 468 -5.21 -19.33 23.04
CA GLU A 468 -6.53 -18.97 23.58
C GLU A 468 -7.44 -18.45 22.47
N MET A 469 -8.73 -18.79 22.52
CA MET A 469 -9.73 -18.36 21.52
C MET A 469 -9.97 -16.86 21.57
N CYS A 470 -10.06 -16.23 20.41
CA CYS A 470 -10.27 -14.78 20.28
C CYS A 470 -11.50 -14.45 19.43
N ASP A 471 -12.22 -13.39 19.78
CA ASP A 471 -13.26 -12.83 18.91
C ASP A 471 -12.63 -12.01 17.78
N SER A 472 -13.47 -11.42 16.93
CA SER A 472 -13.03 -10.61 15.80
C SER A 472 -12.40 -9.26 16.15
N LEU A 473 -12.39 -8.90 17.43
CA LEU A 473 -11.70 -7.73 17.96
C LEU A 473 -10.42 -8.12 18.70
N GLY A 474 -10.04 -9.41 18.67
CA GLY A 474 -8.88 -9.94 19.36
C GLY A 474 -9.09 -10.12 20.86
N ASN A 475 -10.33 -10.02 21.35
CA ASN A 475 -10.60 -10.23 22.76
C ASN A 475 -10.67 -11.72 23.06
N ILE A 476 -10.06 -12.14 24.17
CA ILE A 476 -10.14 -13.53 24.65
C ILE A 476 -11.61 -13.90 24.88
N ILE A 477 -12.04 -14.96 24.19
CA ILE A 477 -13.30 -15.64 24.41
C ILE A 477 -13.05 -16.68 25.49
N PRO A 478 -13.74 -16.62 26.64
CA PRO A 478 -13.58 -17.63 27.67
C PRO A 478 -14.02 -19.00 27.13
N GLU A 479 -13.16 -20.00 27.32
CA GLU A 479 -13.57 -21.38 27.10
C GLU A 479 -14.80 -21.69 27.96
N PRO A 480 -15.77 -22.46 27.45
CA PRO A 480 -16.87 -22.89 28.27
C PRO A 480 -16.35 -23.72 29.42
N ILE A 481 -16.63 -23.21 30.61
CA ILE A 481 -16.22 -23.83 31.83
C ILE A 481 -17.05 -25.10 32.03
N ARG A 482 -16.35 -26.22 32.23
CA ARG A 482 -17.00 -27.47 32.60
C ARG A 482 -17.21 -27.54 34.11
N TYR A 483 -18.44 -27.26 34.53
CA TYR A 483 -18.85 -27.31 35.93
C TYR A 483 -19.01 -28.74 36.45
N THR A 484 -17.90 -29.42 36.69
CA THR A 484 -17.87 -30.82 37.13
C THR A 484 -17.66 -30.99 38.63
N LYS A 485 -17.06 -29.99 39.29
CA LYS A 485 -16.77 -29.97 40.74
C LYS A 485 -17.49 -28.80 41.39
N PHE A 486 -17.97 -28.98 42.61
CA PHE A 486 -18.75 -27.98 43.35
C PHE A 486 -18.19 -27.79 44.76
N MET A 487 -18.14 -26.54 45.23
CA MET A 487 -17.65 -26.17 46.56
C MET A 487 -18.75 -26.30 47.62
N GLY A 488 -20.01 -26.15 47.22
CA GLY A 488 -21.14 -26.17 48.14
C GLY A 488 -22.48 -26.05 47.43
N LYS A 489 -23.55 -25.94 48.22
CA LYS A 489 -24.90 -25.66 47.76
C LYS A 489 -25.50 -24.57 48.65
N GLU A 490 -26.32 -23.72 48.06
CA GLU A 490 -27.02 -22.62 48.73
C GLU A 490 -28.51 -22.70 48.44
N LYS A 491 -29.33 -22.33 49.41
CA LYS A 491 -30.79 -22.30 49.25
C LYS A 491 -31.24 -20.86 49.08
N VAL A 492 -31.89 -20.58 47.96
CA VAL A 492 -32.33 -19.25 47.56
C VAL A 492 -33.45 -18.74 48.48
N SER A 493 -33.23 -17.58 49.10
CA SER A 493 -34.22 -16.84 49.88
C SER A 493 -34.91 -15.78 49.02
N GLU A 494 -36.01 -15.23 49.56
CA GLU A 494 -36.83 -14.27 48.85
C GLU A 494 -36.08 -12.94 48.64
N GLY A 495 -35.98 -12.49 47.39
CA GLY A 495 -35.26 -11.26 47.01
C GLY A 495 -33.76 -11.45 46.75
N ASP A 496 -33.22 -12.66 46.93
CA ASP A 496 -31.81 -12.93 46.67
C ASP A 496 -31.44 -12.79 45.19
N ARG A 497 -30.18 -12.42 44.95
CA ARG A 497 -29.60 -12.35 43.60
C ARG A 497 -28.34 -13.20 43.51
N LEU A 498 -28.09 -13.81 42.34
CA LEU A 498 -26.86 -14.57 42.10
C LEU A 498 -25.58 -13.75 42.38
N ALA A 499 -25.63 -12.44 42.15
CA ALA A 499 -24.54 -11.51 42.50
C ALA A 499 -24.19 -11.52 43.99
N GLN A 500 -25.17 -11.70 44.88
CA GLN A 500 -24.92 -11.79 46.32
C GLN A 500 -24.19 -13.10 46.67
N TYR A 501 -24.60 -14.21 46.06
CA TYR A 501 -23.93 -15.50 46.22
C TYR A 501 -22.51 -15.47 45.63
N ALA A 502 -22.30 -14.82 44.49
CA ALA A 502 -20.98 -14.64 43.90
C ALA A 502 -20.05 -13.83 44.80
N ARG A 503 -20.52 -12.69 45.34
CA ARG A 503 -19.75 -11.93 46.31
C ARG A 503 -19.44 -12.75 47.57
N LYS A 504 -20.40 -13.55 48.05
CA LYS A 504 -20.21 -14.42 49.23
C LYS A 504 -19.14 -15.49 49.02
N TRP A 505 -19.16 -16.16 47.87
CA TRP A 505 -18.32 -17.35 47.63
C TRP A 505 -17.02 -17.05 46.89
N TYR A 506 -17.00 -16.02 46.04
CA TYR A 506 -15.87 -15.66 45.19
C TYR A 506 -15.32 -14.27 45.49
N GLY A 507 -15.93 -13.49 46.39
CA GLY A 507 -15.48 -12.14 46.75
C GLY A 507 -15.93 -11.04 45.78
N GLU A 508 -16.35 -11.37 44.56
CA GLU A 508 -16.77 -10.41 43.54
C GLU A 508 -18.15 -10.75 42.96
N GLN A 509 -18.99 -9.73 42.76
CA GLN A 509 -20.34 -9.89 42.22
C GLN A 509 -20.33 -10.32 40.75
N ALA A 510 -19.37 -9.87 39.95
CA ALA A 510 -19.28 -10.17 38.52
C ALA A 510 -19.28 -11.68 38.22
N PHE A 511 -18.78 -12.50 39.14
CA PHE A 511 -18.67 -13.95 39.00
C PHE A 511 -19.99 -14.73 39.15
N TRP A 512 -21.13 -14.04 39.29
CA TRP A 512 -22.45 -14.66 39.35
C TRP A 512 -22.77 -15.51 38.12
N VAL A 513 -22.20 -15.14 36.97
CA VAL A 513 -22.38 -15.84 35.68
C VAL A 513 -21.99 -17.31 35.77
N TYR A 514 -20.96 -17.63 36.57
CA TYR A 514 -20.52 -19.01 36.72
C TYR A 514 -21.50 -19.85 37.56
N ILE A 515 -22.07 -19.23 38.61
CA ILE A 515 -23.13 -19.85 39.41
C ILE A 515 -24.37 -20.07 38.54
N TYR A 516 -24.71 -19.10 37.69
CA TYR A 516 -25.81 -19.22 36.75
C TYR A 516 -25.61 -20.39 35.78
N GLU A 517 -24.48 -20.43 35.07
CA GLU A 517 -24.20 -21.48 34.07
C GLU A 517 -24.18 -22.88 34.72
N ALA A 518 -23.67 -23.01 35.94
CA ALA A 518 -23.61 -24.28 36.66
C ALA A 518 -24.97 -24.80 37.16
N ASN A 519 -26.01 -23.95 37.15
CA ASN A 519 -27.38 -24.26 37.60
C ASN A 519 -28.42 -23.90 36.55
N ILE A 520 -28.00 -23.79 35.29
CA ILE A 520 -28.83 -23.31 34.21
C ILE A 520 -30.02 -24.24 33.92
N ASP A 521 -29.97 -25.48 34.40
CA ASP A 521 -31.07 -26.45 34.38
C ASP A 521 -32.23 -26.06 35.31
N LYS A 522 -31.95 -25.28 36.35
CA LYS A 522 -32.91 -24.90 37.40
C LYS A 522 -33.27 -23.43 37.41
N ILE A 523 -32.43 -22.59 36.78
CA ILE A 523 -32.61 -21.14 36.74
C ILE A 523 -32.87 -20.74 35.29
N PRO A 524 -34.14 -20.58 34.87
CA PRO A 524 -34.46 -20.29 33.47
C PRO A 524 -33.98 -18.90 33.01
N HIS A 525 -33.79 -17.97 33.95
CA HIS A 525 -33.36 -16.61 33.65
C HIS A 525 -32.53 -16.02 34.81
N PRO A 526 -31.40 -15.34 34.56
CA PRO A 526 -30.51 -14.83 35.61
C PRO A 526 -31.15 -13.92 36.65
N ASN A 527 -32.09 -13.08 36.19
CA ASN A 527 -32.80 -12.11 37.03
C ASN A 527 -34.06 -12.69 37.71
N LYS A 528 -34.35 -13.98 37.54
CA LYS A 528 -35.52 -14.65 38.12
C LYS A 528 -35.06 -15.83 38.96
N LEU A 529 -34.75 -15.55 40.23
CA LEU A 529 -34.45 -16.59 41.23
C LEU A 529 -35.71 -16.89 42.03
N GLU A 530 -36.24 -18.11 41.91
CA GLU A 530 -37.38 -18.54 42.70
C GLU A 530 -36.93 -18.97 44.11
N LYS A 531 -37.73 -18.57 45.10
CA LYS A 531 -37.52 -18.92 46.50
C LYS A 531 -37.52 -20.44 46.67
N GLY A 532 -36.54 -20.95 47.41
CA GLY A 532 -36.44 -22.37 47.76
C GLY A 532 -35.61 -23.22 46.80
N ILE A 533 -35.21 -22.70 45.63
CA ILE A 533 -34.28 -23.40 44.73
C ILE A 533 -32.94 -23.61 45.43
N THR A 534 -32.37 -24.81 45.29
CA THR A 534 -31.01 -25.11 45.75
C THR A 534 -30.03 -24.99 44.59
N ILE A 535 -29.17 -23.98 44.65
CA ILE A 535 -28.11 -23.70 43.67
C ILE A 535 -26.81 -24.35 44.13
N LYS A 536 -26.03 -24.90 43.20
CA LYS A 536 -24.70 -25.45 43.42
C LYS A 536 -23.67 -24.37 43.15
N ILE A 537 -22.67 -24.23 44.01
CA ILE A 537 -21.57 -23.28 43.82
C ILE A 537 -20.43 -24.02 43.13
N PRO A 538 -20.11 -23.72 41.85
CA PRO A 538 -19.05 -24.44 41.16
C PRO A 538 -17.67 -24.17 41.76
N LYS A 539 -16.82 -25.20 41.76
CA LYS A 539 -15.41 -25.07 42.10
C LYS A 539 -14.64 -24.73 40.83
N LEU A 540 -14.10 -23.52 40.78
CA LEU A 540 -13.41 -22.98 39.62
C LEU A 540 -11.92 -22.89 39.89
N ASP A 541 -11.14 -22.76 38.81
CA ASP A 541 -9.74 -22.40 38.92
C ASP A 541 -9.63 -21.04 39.61
N ALA A 542 -8.71 -20.91 40.58
CA ALA A 542 -8.50 -19.66 41.30
C ALA A 542 -8.20 -18.49 40.34
N ALA A 543 -7.56 -18.75 39.20
CA ALA A 543 -7.31 -17.75 38.18
C ALA A 543 -8.58 -17.19 37.52
N LEU A 544 -9.69 -17.94 37.48
CA LEU A 544 -10.96 -17.49 36.86
C LEU A 544 -11.84 -16.68 37.82
N ILE A 545 -11.63 -16.85 39.13
CA ILE A 545 -12.44 -16.22 40.18
C ILE A 545 -11.59 -15.35 41.11
N ASP A 546 -10.50 -14.77 40.61
CA ASP A 546 -9.68 -13.82 41.36
C ASP A 546 -10.29 -12.41 41.27
N PRO A 547 -10.83 -11.85 42.37
CA PRO A 547 -11.38 -10.49 42.40
C PRO A 547 -10.38 -9.39 42.09
N ASN A 548 -9.08 -9.67 42.28
CA ASN A 548 -8.02 -8.68 42.09
C ASN A 548 -7.42 -8.72 40.68
N ASN A 549 -7.83 -9.68 39.85
CA ASN A 549 -7.34 -9.82 38.48
C ASN A 549 -8.36 -9.25 37.48
N PRO A 550 -8.03 -8.12 36.79
CA PRO A 550 -8.92 -7.52 35.80
C PRO A 550 -9.33 -8.46 34.67
N ALA A 551 -8.46 -9.41 34.28
CA ALA A 551 -8.76 -10.37 33.21
C ALA A 551 -9.88 -11.35 33.61
N SER A 552 -9.93 -11.75 34.88
CA SER A 552 -10.96 -12.64 35.42
C SER A 552 -12.31 -11.93 35.44
N ILE A 553 -12.33 -10.66 35.84
CA ILE A 553 -13.55 -9.81 35.83
C ILE A 553 -14.05 -9.58 34.40
N ASP A 554 -13.14 -9.27 33.46
CA ASP A 554 -13.49 -9.07 32.05
C ASP A 554 -14.09 -10.33 31.43
N ALA A 555 -13.50 -11.50 31.69
CA ALA A 555 -14.01 -12.79 31.25
C ALA A 555 -15.44 -13.03 31.76
N ALA A 556 -15.71 -12.75 33.04
CA ALA A 556 -17.05 -12.87 33.61
C ALA A 556 -18.05 -11.87 33.00
N ASN A 557 -17.62 -10.64 32.72
CA ASN A 557 -18.46 -9.62 32.08
C ASN A 557 -18.83 -9.96 30.63
N LYS A 558 -17.92 -10.59 29.86
CA LYS A 558 -18.24 -11.12 28.53
C LYS A 558 -19.30 -12.19 28.57
N ILE A 559 -19.21 -13.11 29.53
CA ILE A 559 -20.23 -14.15 29.74
C ILE A 559 -21.57 -13.50 30.14
N LYS A 560 -21.55 -12.49 31.03
CA LYS A 560 -22.75 -11.74 31.42
C LYS A 560 -23.48 -11.15 30.22
N ALA A 561 -22.75 -10.59 29.25
CA ALA A 561 -23.34 -9.99 28.04
C ALA A 561 -24.15 -11.01 27.22
N LYS A 562 -23.80 -12.30 27.25
CA LYS A 562 -24.55 -13.38 26.58
C LYS A 562 -25.93 -13.63 27.18
N TYR A 563 -26.10 -13.39 28.48
CA TYR A 563 -27.30 -13.76 29.24
C TYR A 563 -28.19 -12.57 29.60
N MET A 564 -27.76 -11.35 29.30
CA MET A 564 -28.48 -10.11 29.60
C MET A 564 -29.05 -9.41 28.35
N GLN A 565 -28.97 -10.05 27.18
CA GLN A 565 -29.65 -9.66 25.93
C GLN A 565 -30.99 -10.38 25.81
#